data_AF-A0A948KIW7-F1
#
_entry.id   AF-A0A948KIW7-F1
#
_cell.length_a   1.000
_cell.length_b   1.000
_cell.length_c   1.000
_cell.angle_alpha   90.00
_cell.angle_beta   90.00
_cell.angle_gamma   90.00
#
_symmetry.space_group_name_H-M   'P 1'
#
loop_
_entity.id
_entity.type
_entity.pdbx_description
1 polymer ?
#
loop_
_entity_poly.entity_id
_entity_poly.type
_entity_poly.pdbx_seq_one_letter_code
_entity_poly.pdbx_strand_id
1 'polypeptide(L)' 'MKTIKEIVEKWLIENGYGGLFTVDCGCRIGDLMPCMEPHDHCEAGFLKPTGPDHDRDFIITSEKQKGGKY' A
#
# COMPACT_ATOMS: atom_id res chain seq x y z
N MET A 1 7.78 -11.40 -20.16
CA MET A 1 6.88 -12.06 -19.18
C MET A 1 6.86 -11.19 -17.94
N LYS A 2 5.70 -10.99 -17.30
CA LYS A 2 5.59 -10.17 -16.08
C LYS A 2 5.48 -11.07 -14.85
N THR A 3 6.10 -10.68 -13.76
CA THR A 3 5.94 -11.30 -12.45
C THR A 3 4.58 -10.94 -11.84
N ILE A 4 4.13 -11.72 -10.85
CA ILE A 4 2.91 -11.39 -10.09
C ILE A 4 3.02 -10.00 -9.46
N LYS A 5 4.20 -9.67 -8.88
CA LYS A 5 4.48 -8.35 -8.30
C LYS A 5 4.23 -7.22 -9.30
N GLU A 6 4.77 -7.33 -10.52
CA GLU A 6 4.60 -6.31 -11.56
C GLU A 6 3.15 -6.20 -12.06
N ILE A 7 2.41 -7.31 -12.09
CA ILE A 7 0.99 -7.32 -12.47
C ILE A 7 0.16 -6.58 -11.41
N VAL A 8 0.37 -6.91 -10.13
CA VAL A 8 -0.36 -6.31 -9.02
C VAL A 8 0.00 -4.84 -8.86
N GLU A 9 1.28 -4.49 -8.89
CA GLU A 9 1.74 -3.10 -8.80
C GLU A 9 1.13 -2.23 -9.91
N LYS A 10 1.13 -2.73 -11.15
CA LYS A 10 0.48 -2.03 -12.25
C LYS A 10 -1.01 -1.80 -11.98
N TRP A 11 -1.73 -2.83 -11.53
CA TRP A 11 -3.17 -2.71 -11.24
C TRP A 11 -3.43 -1.70 -10.10
N LEU A 12 -2.62 -1.69 -9.05
CA LEU A 12 -2.76 -0.73 -7.94
C LEU A 12 -2.59 0.72 -8.44
N ILE A 13 -1.58 0.97 -9.28
CA ILE A 13 -1.33 2.30 -9.87
C ILE A 13 -2.51 2.74 -10.74
N GLU A 14 -2.97 1.87 -11.65
CA GLU A 14 -4.07 2.19 -12.57
C GLU A 14 -5.40 2.48 -11.85
N ASN A 15 -5.58 1.95 -10.64
CA ASN A 15 -6.77 2.15 -9.81
C ASN A 15 -6.59 3.22 -8.71
N GLY A 16 -5.40 3.85 -8.62
CA GLY A 16 -5.13 4.93 -7.67
C GLY A 16 -4.93 4.48 -6.22
N TYR A 17 -4.53 3.23 -6.00
CA TYR A 17 -4.10 2.73 -4.70
C TYR A 17 -2.62 3.05 -4.43
N GLY A 18 -2.23 3.03 -3.17
CA GLY A 18 -0.86 3.29 -2.71
C GLY A 18 -0.07 2.03 -2.35
N GLY A 19 -0.72 0.88 -2.22
CA GLY A 19 -0.08 -0.37 -1.80
C GLY A 19 -1.07 -1.46 -1.41
N LEU A 20 -0.55 -2.50 -0.74
CA LEU A 20 -1.33 -3.56 -0.11
C LEU A 20 -1.22 -3.46 1.41
N PHE A 21 -2.26 -3.88 2.12
CA PHE A 21 -2.24 -3.94 3.58
C PHE A 21 -3.08 -5.10 4.14
N THR A 22 -2.82 -5.40 5.40
CA THR A 22 -3.64 -6.20 6.29
C THR A 22 -3.84 -5.40 7.58
N VAL A 23 -4.47 -5.99 8.60
CA VAL A 23 -4.56 -5.37 9.93
C VAL A 23 -3.17 -5.12 10.54
N ASP A 24 -2.18 -5.97 10.24
CA ASP A 24 -0.88 -5.97 10.94
C ASP A 24 0.26 -5.37 10.11
N CYS A 25 0.16 -5.38 8.78
CA CYS A 25 1.23 -4.95 7.89
C CYS A 25 0.73 -4.14 6.70
N GLY A 26 1.63 -3.37 6.08
CA GLY A 26 1.35 -2.65 4.85
C GLY A 26 2.62 -2.47 4.03
N CYS A 27 2.52 -2.66 2.72
CA CYS A 27 3.62 -2.44 1.78
C CYS A 27 3.17 -1.48 0.68
N ARG A 28 4.01 -0.50 0.37
CA ARG A 28 3.71 0.54 -0.62
C ARG A 28 4.14 0.10 -2.02
N ILE A 29 3.56 0.73 -3.04
CA ILE A 29 4.09 0.70 -4.41
C ILE A 29 5.59 1.07 -4.41
N GLY A 30 6.39 0.42 -5.26
CA GLY A 30 7.86 0.51 -5.28
C GLY A 30 8.55 -0.46 -4.32
N ASP A 31 7.89 -0.84 -3.21
CA ASP A 31 8.37 -1.83 -2.25
C ASP A 31 7.28 -2.84 -1.89
N LEU A 32 6.60 -3.36 -2.93
CA LEU A 32 5.48 -4.26 -2.79
C LEU A 32 5.96 -5.70 -2.53
N MET A 33 5.30 -6.41 -1.62
CA MET A 33 5.62 -7.79 -1.20
C MET A 33 7.06 -7.99 -0.67
N PRO A 34 7.56 -7.15 0.25
CA PRO A 34 8.92 -7.29 0.81
C PRO A 34 9.05 -8.55 1.68
N CYS A 35 7.92 -9.09 2.17
CA CYS A 35 7.82 -10.35 2.88
C CYS A 35 8.00 -11.59 1.99
N MET A 36 8.20 -11.43 0.67
CA MET A 36 8.32 -12.48 -0.36
C MET A 36 7.07 -13.33 -0.58
N GLU A 37 6.17 -13.41 0.38
CA GLU A 37 4.91 -14.13 0.29
C GLU A 37 3.74 -13.16 0.58
N PRO A 38 3.00 -12.68 -0.45
CA PRO A 38 1.76 -11.97 -0.20
C PRO A 38 0.75 -12.91 0.44
N HIS A 39 0.11 -12.47 1.53
CA HIS A 39 -0.99 -13.21 2.14
C HIS A 39 -2.27 -13.11 1.29
N ASP A 40 -3.11 -14.14 1.39
CA ASP A 40 -4.46 -14.19 0.83
C ASP A 40 -5.38 -13.06 1.35
N HIS A 41 -5.05 -12.50 2.51
CA HIS A 41 -5.75 -11.36 3.13
C HIS A 41 -5.15 -9.99 2.80
N CYS A 42 -4.16 -9.91 1.89
CA CYS A 42 -3.65 -8.60 1.46
C CYS A 42 -4.68 -7.86 0.61
N GLU A 43 -5.12 -6.70 1.08
CA GLU A 43 -6.10 -5.84 0.42
C GLU A 43 -5.45 -4.58 -0.17
N ALA A 44 -6.02 -4.05 -1.25
CA ALA A 44 -5.58 -2.79 -1.83
C ALA A 44 -5.96 -1.60 -0.92
N GLY A 45 -5.02 -0.70 -0.67
CA GLY A 45 -5.25 0.47 0.17
C GLY A 45 -4.54 1.73 -0.31
N PHE A 46 -4.89 2.86 0.30
CA PHE A 46 -4.35 4.18 0.02
C PHE A 46 -3.18 4.49 0.95
N LEU A 47 -2.13 5.09 0.39
CA LEU A 47 -0.99 5.54 1.17
C LEU A 47 -1.36 6.78 1.97
N LYS A 48 -1.06 6.75 3.27
CA LYS A 48 -1.26 7.86 4.19
C LYS A 48 0.03 8.12 4.96
N PRO A 49 0.64 9.31 4.81
CA PRO A 49 1.70 9.75 5.69
C PRO A 49 1.18 9.78 7.13
N THR A 50 2.00 9.31 8.05
CA THR A 50 1.76 9.46 9.48
C THR A 50 2.43 10.74 9.98
N GLY A 51 1.84 11.36 11.01
CA GLY A 51 2.39 12.56 11.64
C GLY A 51 3.64 12.27 12.48
N PRO A 52 4.27 13.32 13.04
CA PRO A 52 5.52 13.21 13.79
C PRO A 52 5.41 12.39 15.09
N ASP A 53 4.19 12.16 15.57
CA ASP A 53 3.91 11.42 16.82
C ASP A 53 3.79 9.90 16.62
N HIS A 54 4.22 9.37 15.46
CA HIS A 54 4.14 7.95 15.13
C HIS A 54 5.50 7.36 14.79
N ASP A 55 5.72 6.10 15.20
CA ASP A 55 6.96 5.34 14.95
C ASP A 55 7.14 4.90 13.47
N ARG A 56 6.19 5.21 12.60
CA ARG A 56 6.20 4.85 11.18
C ARG A 56 6.07 6.14 10.36
N ASP A 57 6.63 6.16 9.15
CA ASP A 57 6.51 7.31 8.22
C ASP A 57 5.21 7.28 7.41
N PHE A 58 4.63 6.09 7.21
CA PHE A 58 3.39 5.91 6.48
C PHE A 58 2.61 4.67 6.94
N ILE A 59 1.34 4.65 6.57
CA ILE A 59 0.48 3.47 6.60
C ILE A 59 -0.23 3.32 5.25
N ILE A 60 -0.67 2.09 4.95
CA ILE A 60 -1.61 1.80 3.86
C ILE A 60 -2.96 1.48 4.53
N THR A 61 -4.04 2.10 4.07
CA THR A 61 -5.37 2.00 4.71
C THR A 61 -6.50 1.90 3.68
N SER A 62 -7.64 1.32 4.03
CA SER A 62 -8.83 1.26 3.18
C SER A 62 -9.46 2.64 2.93
N GLU A 63 -9.17 3.63 3.77
CA GLU A 63 -9.76 4.96 3.67
C GLU A 63 -9.01 5.85 2.67
N LYS A 64 -9.72 6.28 1.63
CA LYS A 64 -9.20 7.29 0.71
C LYS A 64 -9.15 8.64 1.42
N GLN A 65 -7.97 9.26 1.47
CA GLN A 65 -7.86 10.61 2.00
C GLN A 65 -8.71 11.58 1.16
N LYS A 66 -9.61 12.31 1.81
CA LYS A 66 -10.32 13.43 1.20
C LYS A 66 -9.39 14.64 1.18
N GLY A 67 -8.65 14.82 0.08
CA GLY A 67 -7.99 16.07 -0.30
C GLY A 67 -7.33 16.85 0.85
N GLY A 68 -6.26 16.30 1.43
CA GLY A 68 -5.40 17.06 2.33
C GLY A 68 -4.42 17.89 1.51
N LYS A 69 -4.62 19.22 1.47
CA LYS A 69 -3.58 20.17 1.07
C LYS A 69 -2.47 20.10 2.12
N TYR A 70 -1.28 19.70 1.72
CA TYR A 70 -0.06 20.04 2.42
C TYR A 70 0.47 21.36 1.84
#